data_AF-A0A443DHW1-F1
#
_entry.id   AF-A0A443DHW1-F1
#
_cell.length_a   1.000
_cell.length_b   1.000
_cell.length_c   1.000
_cell.angle_alpha   90.00
_cell.angle_beta   90.00
_cell.angle_gamma   90.00
#
_symmetry.space_group_name_H-M   'P 1'
#
loop_
_entity.id
_entity.type
_entity.pdbx_description
1 polymer ?
#
loop_
_entity_poly.entity_id
_entity_poly.type
_entity_poly.pdbx_seq_one_letter_code
_entity_poly.pdbx_strand_id
1 'polypeptide(L)' 'YTYFKQNFAQVTNPPIDPIREELVMSLVSFIGPRPNIFDLVGNSRRKRLEVRQPILTNGDLEKIRSIG' A
#
# COMPACT_ATOMS: atom_id res chain seq x y z
N TYR A 1 6.78 14.32 15.52
CA TYR A 1 6.35 14.79 14.19
C TYR A 1 7.09 16.03 13.69
N THR A 2 7.68 16.87 14.55
CA THR A 2 8.36 18.11 14.15
C THR A 2 9.71 17.94 13.46
N TYR A 3 10.35 16.78 13.66
CA TYR A 3 11.67 16.47 13.12
C TYR A 3 11.66 15.99 11.67
N PHE A 4 10.55 15.43 11.18
CA PHE A 4 10.42 14.98 9.80
C PHE A 4 9.70 16.04 8.96
N LYS A 5 10.25 16.34 7.78
CA LYS A 5 9.65 17.24 6.79
C LYS A 5 9.12 16.44 5.61
N GLN A 6 8.00 16.88 5.05
CA GLN A 6 7.46 16.31 3.81
C GLN A 6 8.30 16.82 2.64
N ASN A 7 8.69 15.90 1.76
CA ASN A 7 9.41 16.24 0.54
C ASN A 7 8.41 16.54 -0.59
N PHE A 8 8.78 17.44 -1.48
CA PHE A 8 7.99 17.81 -2.66
C PHE A 8 8.86 17.79 -3.91
N ALA A 9 8.27 17.42 -5.03
CA ALA A 9 8.94 17.48 -6.33
C ALA A 9 8.93 18.91 -6.89
N GLN A 10 10.03 19.33 -7.54
CA GLN A 10 10.15 20.63 -8.20
C GLN A 10 11.03 20.50 -9.45
N VAL A 11 10.69 21.23 -10.51
CA VAL A 11 11.40 21.36 -11.80
C VAL A 11 11.53 20.05 -12.60
N THR A 12 12.06 18.98 -12.01
CA THR A 12 12.38 17.72 -12.71
C THR A 12 11.16 16.82 -12.92
N ASN A 13 10.14 16.95 -12.09
CA ASN A 13 8.87 16.23 -12.24
C ASN A 13 7.72 17.02 -11.58
N PRO A 14 6.58 17.18 -12.26
CA PRO A 14 5.43 17.89 -11.70
C PRO A 14 4.73 17.07 -10.60
N PRO A 15 4.13 17.71 -9.58
CA PRO A 15 3.24 17.04 -8.64
C PRO A 15 1.92 16.65 -9.33
N ILE A 16 1.29 15.56 -8.87
CA ILE A 16 -0.02 15.08 -9.33
C ILE A 16 -1.13 15.80 -8.54
N ASP A 17 -2.25 16.16 -9.19
CA ASP A 17 -3.42 16.73 -8.51
C ASP A 17 -4.23 15.61 -7.82
N PRO A 18 -4.27 15.55 -6.47
CA PRO A 18 -4.90 14.44 -5.77
C PRO A 18 -6.44 14.42 -5.87
N ILE A 19 -7.08 15.50 -6.36
CA ILE A 19 -8.53 15.59 -6.52
C ILE A 19 -8.90 15.32 -7.98
N ARG A 20 -8.24 16.00 -8.91
CA ARG A 20 -8.55 15.87 -10.34
C ARG A 20 -8.03 14.57 -10.95
N GLU A 21 -6.94 14.03 -10.41
CA GLU A 21 -6.27 12.84 -10.89
C GLU A 21 -6.38 11.67 -9.89
N GLU A 22 -7.42 11.64 -9.06
CA GLU A 22 -7.64 10.57 -8.07
C GLU A 22 -7.64 9.17 -8.71
N LEU A 23 -8.20 9.05 -9.93
CA LEU A 23 -8.33 7.77 -10.64
C LEU A 23 -6.98 7.10 -10.96
N VAL A 24 -5.89 7.87 -11.08
CA VAL A 24 -4.54 7.33 -11.34
C VAL A 24 -3.75 7.10 -10.05
N MET A 25 -4.32 7.41 -8.88
CA MET A 25 -3.74 7.19 -7.57
C MET A 25 -4.39 6.00 -6.87
N SER A 26 -3.64 5.33 -5.98
CA SER A 26 -4.19 4.23 -5.18
C SER A 26 -3.49 4.13 -3.82
N LEU A 27 -4.29 3.89 -2.78
CA LEU A 27 -3.82 3.57 -1.43
C LEU A 27 -3.84 2.05 -1.15
N VAL A 28 -4.19 1.23 -2.14
CA VAL A 28 -4.22 -0.23 -1.99
C VAL A 28 -2.88 -0.72 -1.47
N SER A 29 -2.93 -1.47 -0.39
CA SER A 29 -1.77 -1.95 0.35
C SER A 29 -1.83 -3.47 0.49
N PHE A 30 -0.67 -4.11 0.54
CA PHE A 30 -0.56 -5.56 0.69
C PHE A 30 0.14 -5.92 2.01
N ILE A 31 -0.47 -6.81 2.78
CA ILE A 31 0.05 -7.32 4.04
C ILE A 31 0.51 -8.77 3.84
N GLY A 32 1.78 -9.03 4.18
CA GLY A 32 2.44 -10.33 4.01
C GLY A 32 3.85 -10.22 3.42
N PRO A 33 4.56 -11.35 3.28
CA PRO A 33 5.93 -11.35 2.78
C PRO A 33 6.00 -10.83 1.33
N ARG A 34 7.01 -10.00 1.03
CA ARG A 34 7.21 -9.49 -0.33
C ARG A 34 7.59 -10.65 -1.28
N PRO A 35 6.90 -10.80 -2.43
CA PRO A 35 7.19 -11.86 -3.37
C PRO A 35 8.57 -11.67 -4.01
N ASN A 36 9.24 -12.78 -4.35
CA ASN A 36 10.46 -12.75 -5.14
C ASN A 36 10.09 -12.56 -6.62
N ILE A 37 10.35 -11.41 -7.21
CA ILE A 37 9.95 -11.09 -8.59
C ILE A 37 10.50 -12.06 -9.66
N PHE A 38 11.54 -12.85 -9.35
CA PHE A 38 12.10 -13.87 -10.25
C PHE A 38 11.49 -15.27 -10.09
N ASP A 39 10.73 -15.52 -9.02
CA ASP A 39 10.14 -16.83 -8.72
C ASP A 39 8.60 -16.79 -8.76
N LEU A 40 8.05 -16.83 -9.98
CA LEU A 40 6.60 -16.79 -10.21
C LEU A 40 5.88 -18.01 -9.63
N VAL A 41 6.50 -19.19 -9.73
CA VAL A 41 5.89 -20.46 -9.28
C VAL A 41 5.82 -20.53 -7.76
N GLY A 42 6.89 -20.14 -7.06
CA GLY A 42 6.92 -20.10 -5.60
C GLY A 42 6.00 -19.02 -5.02
N ASN A 43 5.93 -17.84 -5.65
CA ASN A 43 5.03 -16.78 -5.20
C ASN A 43 3.55 -17.13 -5.36
N SER A 44 3.17 -17.86 -6.40
CA SER A 44 1.78 -18.28 -6.64
C SER A 44 1.18 -19.09 -5.48
N ARG A 45 2.05 -19.71 -4.66
CA ARG A 45 1.67 -20.52 -3.49
C ARG A 45 1.49 -19.70 -2.21
N ARG A 46 1.97 -18.45 -2.19
CA ARG A 46 1.94 -17.58 -1.00
C ARG A 46 0.89 -16.49 -1.17
N LYS A 47 -0.21 -16.61 -0.43
CA LYS A 47 -1.27 -15.59 -0.41
C LYS A 47 -0.82 -14.37 0.41
N ARG A 48 -1.28 -13.20 -0.02
CA ARG A 48 -1.13 -11.93 0.72
C ARG A 48 -2.52 -11.33 0.89
N LEU A 49 -2.69 -10.57 1.95
CA LEU A 49 -3.91 -9.84 2.18
C LEU A 49 -3.83 -8.49 1.45
N GLU A 50 -4.81 -8.23 0.59
CA GLU A 50 -5.00 -6.92 -0.04
C GLU A 50 -5.95 -6.09 0.83
N VAL A 51 -5.55 -4.87 1.16
CA VAL A 51 -6.38 -3.91 1.90
C VAL A 51 -6.51 -2.62 1.09
N ARG A 52 -7.68 -1.97 1.19
CA ARG A 52 -7.99 -0.78 0.38
C ARG A 52 -7.15 0.45 0.74
N GLN A 53 -6.69 0.53 1.98
CA GLN A 53 -5.90 1.64 2.51
C GLN A 53 -5.01 1.16 3.66
N PRO A 54 -3.93 1.88 4.01
CA PRO A 54 -3.02 1.48 5.08
C PRO A 54 -3.57 1.69 6.50
N ILE A 55 -4.68 2.42 6.64
CA ILE A 55 -5.31 2.70 7.95
C ILE A 55 -6.40 1.66 8.19
N LEU A 56 -6.21 0.84 9.23
CA LEU A 56 -7.14 -0.23 9.61
C LEU A 56 -7.94 0.16 10.84
N THR A 57 -9.25 -0.12 10.82
CA THR A 57 -10.09 0.00 12.01
C THR A 57 -9.89 -1.21 12.94
N ASN A 58 -10.33 -1.10 14.19
CA ASN A 58 -10.32 -2.24 15.12
C ASN A 58 -11.09 -3.45 14.55
N GLY A 59 -12.21 -3.20 13.85
CA GLY A 59 -12.97 -4.26 13.21
C GLY A 59 -12.21 -4.94 12.06
N ASP A 60 -11.41 -4.19 11.32
CA ASP A 60 -10.55 -4.76 10.27
C ASP A 60 -9.44 -5.62 10.88
N LEU A 61 -8.85 -5.17 11.98
CA LEU A 61 -7.83 -5.94 12.72
C LEU A 61 -8.38 -7.26 13.28
N GLU A 62 -9.58 -7.26 13.84
CA GLU A 62 -10.21 -8.50 14.32
C GLU A 62 -10.49 -9.49 13.18
N LYS A 63 -10.93 -9.00 12.01
CA LYS A 63 -11.05 -9.86 10.81
C LYS A 63 -9.71 -10.48 10.45
N ILE A 64 -8.63 -9.69 10.43
CA ILE A 64 -7.28 -10.18 10.13
C ILE A 64 -6.84 -11.23 11.14
N ARG A 65 -7.10 -11.01 12.43
CA ARG A 65 -6.80 -11.95 13.50
C ARG A 65 -7.52 -13.29 13.34
N SER A 66 -8.76 -13.26 12.86
CA SER A 66 -9.56 -14.48 12.62
C SER A 66 -9.14 -15.30 11.39
N ILE A 67 -8.26 -14.77 10.53
CA ILE A 67 -7.74 -15.48 9.35
C ILE A 67 -6.63 -16.49 9.73
N GLY A 68 -6.13 -16.44 10.97
CA GLY A 68 -5.11 -17.35 11.51
C GLY A 68 -5.68 -18.69 11.96
#